data_AF-A0AB36XZ67-F1
#
_entry.id   AF-A0AB36XZ67-F1
#
_cell.length_a   1.000
_cell.length_b   1.000
_cell.length_c   1.000
_cell.angle_alpha   90.00
_cell.angle_beta   90.00
_cell.angle_gamma   90.00
#
_symmetry.space_group_name_H-M   'P 1'
#
loop_
_entity.id
_entity.type
_entity.pdbx_description
1 polymer ?
#
loop_
_entity_poly.entity_id
_entity_poly.type
_entity_poly.pdbx_seq_one_letter_code
_entity_poly.pdbx_strand_id
1 'polypeptide(L)'
;RYRDAATGCVVDEGDDAGNIRRSTRRLWPQTEIAKAWIAQAESGEAGAADEARAALVRLERHYLSHPVRGGWYDQFDSDGKSLVDTIPASSFYHVL
;
A
#
# COMPACT_ATOMS: atom_id res chain seq x y z
N ARG A 1 -3.06 -2.99 -13.09
CA ARG A 1 -1.94 -2.60 -14.00
C ARG A 1 -0.67 -2.32 -13.19
N TYR A 2 -0.64 -1.30 -12.33
CA TYR A 2 0.55 -0.93 -11.54
C TYR A 2 0.58 -1.64 -10.19
N ARG A 3 0.65 -2.97 -10.19
CA ARG A 3 0.76 -3.77 -8.96
C ARG A 3 1.98 -4.67 -9.04
N ASP A 4 2.66 -4.81 -7.91
CA ASP A 4 3.65 -5.86 -7.73
C ASP A 4 2.96 -7.23 -7.76
N ALA A 5 3.55 -8.17 -8.51
CA ALA A 5 2.95 -9.47 -8.75
C ALA A 5 2.97 -10.38 -7.50
N ALA A 6 3.99 -10.23 -6.65
CA ALA A 6 4.15 -11.08 -5.47
C ALA A 6 3.23 -10.65 -4.31
N THR A 7 3.08 -9.35 -4.11
CA THR A 7 2.37 -8.78 -2.95
C THR A 7 0.98 -8.22 -3.30
N GLY A 8 0.74 -7.89 -4.57
CA GLY A 8 -0.47 -7.18 -5.01
C GLY A 8 -0.52 -5.71 -4.58
N CYS A 9 0.51 -5.20 -3.91
CA CYS A 9 0.68 -3.79 -3.56
C CYS A 9 0.87 -2.94 -4.82
N VAL A 10 0.40 -1.69 -4.78
CA VAL A 10 0.65 -0.76 -5.89
C VAL A 10 2.10 -0.31 -5.89
N VAL A 11 2.70 -0.17 -7.08
CA VAL A 11 4.07 0.36 -7.25
C VAL A 11 4.06 1.88 -7.30
N ASP A 12 5.18 2.50 -6.95
CA ASP A 12 5.28 3.95 -6.77
C ASP A 12 5.15 4.74 -8.08
N GLU A 13 5.56 4.18 -9.22
CA GLU A 13 5.59 4.93 -10.48
C GLU A 13 5.42 4.03 -11.71
N GLY A 14 4.58 4.48 -12.63
CA GLY A 14 4.49 3.96 -13.99
C GLY A 14 4.17 5.07 -14.99
N ASP A 15 4.36 4.80 -16.27
CA ASP A 15 4.04 5.74 -17.35
C ASP A 15 2.66 5.49 -17.97
N ASP A 16 2.25 6.38 -18.87
CA ASP A 16 1.00 6.31 -19.65
C ASP A 16 0.92 5.07 -20.55
N ALA A 17 2.07 4.66 -21.09
CA ALA A 17 2.25 3.41 -21.83
C ALA A 17 2.10 2.15 -20.95
N GLY A 18 2.10 2.27 -19.63
CA GLY A 18 1.88 1.18 -18.67
C GLY A 18 3.13 0.49 -18.15
N ASN A 19 4.30 1.01 -18.49
CA ASN A 19 5.55 0.50 -17.98
C ASN A 19 5.72 0.93 -16.53
N ILE A 20 6.23 0.02 -15.70
CA ILE A 20 6.66 0.35 -14.35
C ILE A 20 7.96 1.13 -14.46
N ARG A 21 7.99 2.35 -13.91
CA ARG A 21 9.19 3.21 -13.85
C ARG A 21 9.90 3.08 -12.52
N ARG A 22 9.16 2.80 -11.45
CA ARG A 22 9.70 2.58 -10.11
C ARG A 22 8.91 1.46 -9.44
N SER A 23 9.58 0.33 -9.23
CA SER A 23 9.00 -0.87 -8.61
C SER A 23 8.99 -0.84 -7.08
N THR A 24 9.51 0.23 -6.46
CA THR A 24 9.38 0.43 -5.01
C THR A 24 7.92 0.67 -4.63
N ARG A 25 7.61 0.47 -3.35
CA ARG A 25 6.24 0.53 -2.84
C ARG A 25 6.20 1.24 -1.50
N ARG A 26 5.76 2.49 -1.50
CA ARG A 26 5.54 3.31 -0.29
C ARG A 26 4.28 2.87 0.45
N LEU A 27 4.20 3.23 1.73
CA LEU A 27 3.05 3.03 2.61
C LEU A 27 1.83 3.83 2.13
N TRP A 28 2.02 5.13 1.86
CA TRP A 28 0.92 6.05 1.59
C TRP A 28 0.01 5.61 0.43
N PRO A 29 0.50 5.13 -0.74
CA PRO A 29 -0.38 4.70 -1.82
C PRO A 29 -1.21 3.46 -1.45
N GLN A 30 -0.69 2.59 -0.58
CA GLN A 30 -1.43 1.42 -0.10
C GLN A 30 -2.57 1.83 0.83
N THR A 31 -2.36 2.87 1.62
CA THR A 31 -3.42 3.41 2.46
C THR A 31 -4.47 4.13 1.64
N GLU A 32 -4.07 4.95 0.66
CA GLU A 32 -5.02 5.65 -0.20
C GLU A 32 -5.86 4.70 -1.04
N ILE A 33 -5.30 3.60 -1.54
CA ILE A 33 -6.10 2.61 -2.28
C ILE A 33 -7.10 1.89 -1.37
N ALA A 34 -6.76 1.66 -0.09
CA ALA A 34 -7.72 1.11 0.86
C ALA A 34 -8.86 2.10 1.13
N LYS A 35 -8.55 3.38 1.39
CA LYS A 35 -9.54 4.45 1.57
C LYS A 35 -10.44 4.61 0.34
N ALA A 36 -9.88 4.57 -0.87
CA ALA A 36 -10.64 4.64 -2.11
C ALA A 36 -11.65 3.49 -2.24
N TRP A 37 -11.24 2.25 -1.96
CA TRP A 37 -12.16 1.10 -2.02
C TRP A 37 -13.24 1.15 -0.93
N ILE A 38 -12.91 1.62 0.27
CA ILE A 38 -13.90 1.84 1.34
C ILE A 38 -14.96 2.85 0.87
N ALA A 39 -14.55 3.98 0.30
CA ALA A 39 -15.48 4.98 -0.21
C ALA A 39 -16.36 4.43 -1.35
N GLN A 40 -15.81 3.58 -2.23
CA GLN A 40 -16.58 2.91 -3.27
C GLN A 40 -17.59 1.92 -2.68
N ALA A 41 -17.20 1.16 -1.64
CA ALA A 41 -18.10 0.26 -0.93
C ALA A 41 -19.24 1.00 -0.25
N GLU A 42 -18.97 2.14 0.38
CA GLU A 42 -19.98 3.04 0.97
C GLU A 42 -20.92 3.63 -0.08
N SER A 43 -20.44 3.79 -1.31
CA SER A 43 -21.23 4.27 -2.47
C SER A 43 -22.08 3.16 -3.13
N GLY A 44 -21.96 1.91 -2.66
CA GLY A 44 -22.72 0.76 -3.18
C GLY A 44 -22.11 0.10 -4.43
N GLU A 45 -20.85 0.38 -4.76
CA GLU A 45 -20.17 -0.27 -5.89
C GLU A 45 -20.00 -1.78 -5.64
N ALA A 46 -20.42 -2.59 -6.61
CA ALA A 46 -20.40 -4.04 -6.46
C ALA A 46 -18.96 -4.57 -6.34
N GLY A 47 -18.70 -5.38 -5.32
CA GLY A 47 -17.38 -5.97 -5.07
C GLY A 47 -16.36 -5.03 -4.40
N ALA A 48 -16.66 -3.74 -4.25
CA ALA A 48 -15.74 -2.80 -3.61
C ALA A 48 -15.44 -3.14 -2.14
N ALA A 49 -16.41 -3.73 -1.43
CA ALA A 49 -16.20 -4.18 -0.04
C ALA A 49 -15.13 -5.28 0.07
N ASP A 50 -15.06 -6.18 -0.91
CA ASP A 50 -14.06 -7.25 -0.94
C ASP A 50 -12.68 -6.69 -1.31
N GLU A 51 -12.62 -5.74 -2.25
CA GLU A 51 -11.38 -5.03 -2.59
C GLU A 51 -10.85 -4.20 -1.41
N ALA A 52 -11.72 -3.52 -0.67
CA ALA A 52 -11.37 -2.79 0.55
C ALA A 52 -10.75 -3.73 1.59
N ARG A 53 -11.40 -4.87 1.84
CA ARG A 53 -10.89 -5.90 2.76
C ARG A 53 -9.53 -6.42 2.30
N ALA A 54 -9.38 -6.75 1.03
CA ALA A 54 -8.12 -7.22 0.48
C ALA A 54 -7.00 -6.17 0.58
N ALA A 55 -7.33 -4.88 0.38
CA ALA A 55 -6.38 -3.79 0.56
C ALA A 55 -5.95 -3.61 2.02
N LEU A 56 -6.88 -3.65 2.97
CA LEU A 56 -6.58 -3.57 4.40
C LEU A 56 -5.71 -4.74 4.87
N VAL A 57 -5.99 -5.96 4.45
CA VAL A 57 -5.16 -7.14 4.78
C VAL A 57 -3.74 -6.99 4.24
N ARG A 58 -3.56 -6.46 3.01
CA ARG A 58 -2.22 -6.18 2.46
C ARG A 58 -1.50 -5.09 3.24
N LEU A 59 -2.20 -4.00 3.56
CA LEU A 59 -1.65 -2.88 4.33
C LEU A 59 -1.15 -3.37 5.71
N GLU A 60 -1.98 -4.11 6.43
CA GLU A 60 -1.64 -4.67 7.74
C GLU A 60 -0.43 -5.62 7.64
N ARG A 61 -0.47 -6.57 6.71
CA ARG A 61 0.56 -7.59 6.53
C ARG A 61 1.93 -6.98 6.22
N HIS A 62 1.98 -6.05 5.27
CA HIS A 62 3.26 -5.59 4.74
C HIS A 62 3.79 -4.36 5.47
N TYR A 63 2.93 -3.49 5.99
CA TYR A 63 3.38 -2.20 6.50
C TYR A 63 3.16 -2.01 8.00
N LEU A 64 2.12 -2.62 8.59
CA LEU A 64 1.77 -2.39 10.01
C LEU A 64 2.22 -3.55 10.93
N SER A 65 2.54 -4.72 10.37
CA SER A 65 3.14 -5.84 11.12
C SER A 65 4.64 -5.64 11.29
N HIS A 66 5.02 -4.75 12.22
CA HIS A 66 6.41 -4.41 12.52
C HIS A 66 6.89 -5.06 13.85
N PRO A 67 8.15 -5.51 13.96
CA PRO A 67 8.69 -6.08 15.21
C PRO A 67 8.64 -5.13 16.42
N VAL A 68 8.79 -3.83 16.17
CA VAL A 68 8.57 -2.79 17.18
C VAL A 68 7.08 -2.49 17.27
N ARG A 69 6.50 -2.66 18.46
CA ARG A 69 5.07 -2.37 18.71
C ARG A 69 4.75 -0.91 18.38
N GLY A 70 3.73 -0.71 17.54
CA GLY A 70 3.31 0.61 17.07
C GLY A 70 4.21 1.18 15.97
N GLY A 71 5.23 0.44 15.53
CA GLY A 71 6.03 0.77 14.36
C GLY A 71 5.35 0.38 13.06
N TRP A 72 5.87 0.93 11.96
CA TRP A 72 5.44 0.61 10.61
C TRP A 72 6.65 0.63 9.67
N TYR A 73 6.50 0.01 8.51
CA TYR A 73 7.42 0.16 7.39
C TYR A 73 6.94 1.29 6.48
N ASP A 74 7.86 2.09 5.95
CA ASP A 74 7.51 3.19 5.06
C ASP A 74 7.62 2.82 3.58
N GLN A 75 8.69 2.13 3.18
CA GLN A 75 8.94 1.83 1.78
C GLN A 75 9.70 0.52 1.62
N PHE A 76 9.26 -0.27 0.65
CA PHE A 76 9.94 -1.49 0.24
C PHE A 76 10.47 -1.37 -1.19
N ASP A 77 11.54 -2.10 -1.48
CA ASP A 77 11.94 -2.40 -2.86
C ASP A 77 11.10 -3.55 -3.47
N SER A 78 11.48 -3.95 -4.69
CA SER A 78 10.83 -5.04 -5.43
C SER A 78 11.05 -6.41 -4.78
N ASP A 79 12.13 -6.58 -4.01
CA ASP A 79 12.46 -7.85 -3.35
C ASP A 79 11.83 -7.95 -1.95
N GLY A 80 11.09 -6.92 -1.54
CA GLY A 80 10.41 -6.87 -0.24
C GLY A 80 11.31 -6.45 0.91
N LYS A 81 12.49 -5.91 0.63
CA LYS A 81 13.38 -5.35 1.65
C LYS A 81 12.97 -3.90 1.97
N SER A 82 12.90 -3.57 3.26
CA SER A 82 12.65 -2.19 3.68
C SER A 82 13.81 -1.31 3.24
N LEU A 83 13.51 -0.21 2.57
CA LEU A 83 14.50 0.79 2.16
C LEU A 83 14.74 1.85 3.23
N VAL A 84 13.88 1.90 4.24
CA VAL A 84 13.99 2.82 5.36
C VAL A 84 14.25 2.01 6.63
N ASP A 85 15.33 2.36 7.32
CA ASP A 85 15.77 1.77 8.59
C ASP A 85 15.19 2.50 9.81
N THR A 86 14.54 3.64 9.58
CA THR A 86 13.82 4.44 10.57
C THR A 86 12.31 4.27 10.41
N ILE A 87 11.54 4.80 11.37
CA ILE A 87 10.07 4.82 11.37
C ILE A 87 9.63 6.28 11.17
N PRO A 88 9.68 6.83 9.94
CA PRO A 88 9.45 8.25 9.72
C PRO A 88 7.96 8.60 9.82
N ALA A 89 7.63 9.58 10.66
CA ALA A 89 6.26 10.08 10.83
C ALA A 89 5.69 10.77 9.57
N SER A 90 6.54 11.12 8.60
CA SER A 90 6.20 11.87 7.38
C SER A 90 5.20 11.17 6.46
N SER A 91 4.86 9.91 6.69
CA SER A 91 3.84 9.19 5.92
C SER A 91 2.79 8.51 6.78
N PHE A 92 2.95 8.49 8.11
CA PHE A 92 2.00 7.82 9.00
C PHE A 92 0.67 8.56 9.12
N TYR A 93 0.64 9.88 8.90
CA TYR A 93 -0.61 10.64 8.89
C TYR A 93 -1.61 10.16 7.84
N HIS A 94 -1.15 9.44 6.79
CA HIS A 94 -2.05 8.81 5.83
C HIS A 94 -2.81 7.62 6.41
N VAL A 95 -2.27 6.93 7.42
CA VAL A 95 -2.89 5.77 8.09
C VAL A 95 -4.01 6.21 9.04
N LEU A 96 -3.86 7.38 9.64
CA LEU A 96 -4.88 8.03 10.47
C LEU A 96 -6.05 8.54 9.61
#